data_AF-G7VHN0-F1
#
_entry.id   AF-G7VHN0-F1
#
_cell.length_a   1.000
_cell.length_b   1.000
_cell.length_c   1.000
_cell.angle_alpha   90.00
_cell.angle_beta   90.00
_cell.angle_gamma   90.00
#
_symmetry.space_group_name_H-M   'P 1'
#
loop_
_entity.id
_entity.type
_entity.pdbx_description
1 polymer ?
#
loop_
_entity_poly.entity_id
_entity_poly.type
_entity_poly.pdbx_seq_one_letter_code
_entity_poly.pdbx_strand_id
1 'polypeptide(L)'
;MEKLVIVRFGELTVKRGYTRLEMERLLTRAAEEAARECGGAKFEKEPGRLYARGDVECLKKALSRVFGVKSVSPAHAAEFTELSDIATHAKQIWGDLVTGRRFAVRAHRVGDHPFKSLDVAAAVGSALATSGGSVDLEKPEVELYVEVRGKRAYYYTEVLEGPGGLPLGSEGKVLALVSGGIDSPVAAWMLMRRGAHVDVFYCNLGGTLALLHALEVVRRLLSWSYGYNARVVVADCGPVARALRRGVKEELWNIAFKRALYKIGAEAAKRVKATALVTGESLGQVSSQTLQALAAVEAGIGTPVLRPLIGMDKDEIVKIAQRIGTYEASVKMPEYCAVFSRKPRKWARREEIEEIDLALHDAIAEVANSARMVKKRELEEFVKSLSPPRDLEIDAPPSDAVVVDLRDEEAYRGWHLPGAIRTDVDDVLTLVDRLGRDKTYVFYCYSGGLSLDVAESLRKIGIKAYSLRLWRTSSPNQTRDSTSQTDKYTDL
;
A
#
# COMPACT_ATOMS: atom_id res chain seq x y z
N MET A 1 38.79 -7.02 11.12
CA MET A 1 37.99 -6.04 10.35
C MET A 1 36.58 -6.00 10.91
N GLU A 2 36.05 -4.81 11.11
CA GLU A 2 34.71 -4.62 11.66
C GLU A 2 33.66 -4.82 10.57
N LYS A 3 32.52 -5.46 10.89
CA LYS A 3 31.37 -5.57 9.98
C LYS A 3 30.32 -4.53 10.35
N LEU A 4 29.77 -3.83 9.35
CA LEU A 4 28.75 -2.80 9.53
C LEU A 4 27.89 -2.64 8.28
N VAL A 5 26.80 -1.87 8.39
CA VAL A 5 26.00 -1.42 7.25
C VAL A 5 26.26 0.07 7.01
N ILE A 6 26.69 0.41 5.81
CA ILE A 6 26.80 1.80 5.34
C ILE A 6 25.44 2.23 4.83
N VAL A 7 24.89 3.30 5.39
CA VAL A 7 23.63 3.91 4.95
C VAL A 7 23.93 5.23 4.26
N ARG A 8 23.51 5.34 3.00
CA ARG A 8 23.74 6.50 2.14
C ARG A 8 22.46 7.32 2.04
N PHE A 9 22.56 8.61 2.33
CA PHE A 9 21.41 9.52 2.27
C PHE A 9 21.11 9.96 0.83
N GLY A 10 19.84 10.26 0.56
CA GLY A 10 19.34 10.78 -0.73
C GLY A 10 19.45 12.29 -0.86
N GLU A 11 18.31 12.97 -1.09
CA GLU A 11 18.19 14.41 -1.39
C GLU A 11 18.67 15.36 -0.28
N LEU A 12 19.12 14.82 0.85
CA LEU A 12 19.61 15.57 2.01
C LEU A 12 20.86 16.43 1.71
N THR A 13 21.65 16.05 0.72
CA THR A 13 22.89 16.75 0.36
C THR A 13 22.67 18.12 -0.30
N VAL A 14 21.45 18.40 -0.76
CA VAL A 14 21.09 19.68 -1.40
C VAL A 14 20.71 20.75 -0.37
N LYS A 15 20.33 20.36 0.85
CA LYS A 15 19.88 21.28 1.91
C LYS A 15 21.04 21.71 2.82
N ARG A 16 20.98 22.93 3.36
CA ARG A 16 22.02 23.53 4.24
C ARG A 16 21.43 23.98 5.58
N GLY A 17 22.29 24.13 6.58
CA GLY A 17 21.92 24.71 7.88
C GLY A 17 20.95 23.86 8.71
N TYR A 18 20.04 24.54 9.43
CA TYR A 18 19.12 23.93 10.39
C TYR A 18 18.23 22.84 9.78
N THR A 19 17.69 23.05 8.59
CA THR A 19 16.81 22.08 7.90
C THR A 19 17.51 20.75 7.65
N ARG A 20 18.81 20.78 7.31
CA ARG A 20 19.60 19.54 7.14
C ARG A 20 19.74 18.79 8.46
N LEU A 21 20.01 19.49 9.56
CA LEU A 21 20.15 18.87 10.88
C LEU A 21 18.85 18.22 11.35
N GLU A 22 17.71 18.88 11.13
CA GLU A 22 16.39 18.33 11.45
C GLU A 22 16.09 17.07 10.64
N MET A 23 16.30 17.11 9.32
CA MET A 23 16.08 15.96 8.46
C MET A 23 17.01 14.78 8.79
N GLU A 24 18.29 15.05 9.09
CA GLU A 24 19.21 14.01 9.56
C GLU A 24 18.74 13.40 10.89
N ARG A 25 18.19 14.20 11.82
CA ARG A 25 17.60 13.68 13.07
C ARG A 25 16.38 12.78 12.81
N LEU A 26 15.50 13.17 11.89
CA LEU A 26 14.33 12.36 11.51
C LEU A 26 14.77 11.02 10.91
N LEU A 27 15.74 11.04 10.00
CA LEU A 27 16.30 9.84 9.37
C LEU A 27 16.95 8.93 10.43
N THR A 28 17.77 9.47 11.33
CA THR A 28 18.39 8.68 12.39
C THR A 28 17.35 8.02 13.29
N ARG A 29 16.30 8.75 13.72
CA ARG A 29 15.21 8.16 14.52
C ARG A 29 14.47 7.03 13.78
N ALA A 30 14.22 7.22 12.49
CA ALA A 30 13.59 6.18 11.66
C ALA A 30 14.51 4.96 11.49
N ALA A 31 15.81 5.17 11.29
CA ALA A 31 16.81 4.10 11.23
C ALA A 31 16.93 3.34 12.55
N GLU A 32 16.88 4.04 13.69
CA GLU A 32 16.85 3.42 15.02
C GLU A 32 15.59 2.57 15.23
N GLU A 33 14.42 3.06 14.84
CA GLU A 33 13.18 2.27 14.91
C GLU A 33 13.25 1.05 14.00
N ALA A 34 13.75 1.19 12.76
CA ALA A 34 13.96 0.07 11.85
C ALA A 34 14.94 -0.97 12.44
N ALA A 35 16.03 -0.53 13.05
CA ALA A 35 17.02 -1.42 13.65
C ALA A 35 16.49 -2.22 14.85
N ARG A 36 15.42 -1.77 15.52
CA ARG A 36 14.80 -2.55 16.62
C ARG A 36 14.19 -3.86 16.14
N GLU A 37 13.78 -3.96 14.87
CA GLU A 37 13.36 -5.24 14.26
C GLU A 37 14.52 -6.26 14.25
N CYS A 38 15.76 -5.78 14.34
CA CYS A 38 16.99 -6.56 14.29
C CYS A 38 17.70 -6.66 15.66
N GLY A 39 16.99 -6.39 16.77
CA GLY A 39 17.59 -6.36 18.11
C GLY A 39 18.37 -5.08 18.44
N GLY A 40 18.32 -4.07 17.56
CA GLY A 40 19.00 -2.78 17.71
C GLY A 40 20.31 -2.69 16.93
N ALA A 41 20.88 -1.48 16.90
CA ALA A 41 22.17 -1.22 16.29
C ALA A 41 22.89 -0.07 17.00
N LYS A 42 24.23 -0.12 17.00
CA LYS A 42 25.06 1.04 17.36
C LYS A 42 25.30 1.89 16.11
N PHE A 43 24.78 3.11 16.13
CA PHE A 43 24.92 4.05 15.02
C PHE A 43 26.10 5.00 15.22
N GLU A 44 26.83 5.25 14.13
CA GLU A 44 27.85 6.28 14.03
C GLU A 44 27.51 7.19 12.85
N LYS A 45 27.41 8.48 13.12
CA LYS A 45 26.98 9.48 12.15
C LYS A 45 28.19 10.24 11.61
N GLU A 46 28.25 10.36 10.30
CA GLU A 46 29.17 11.26 9.60
C GLU A 46 28.38 12.14 8.61
N PRO A 47 28.94 13.26 8.12
CA PRO A 47 28.28 14.07 7.10
C PRO A 47 27.85 13.24 5.88
N GLY A 48 26.54 13.08 5.67
CA GLY A 48 25.97 12.33 4.53
C GLY A 48 26.02 10.79 4.65
N ARG A 49 26.43 10.25 5.80
CA ARG A 49 26.53 8.81 6.06
C ARG A 49 26.04 8.45 7.45
N LEU A 50 25.45 7.27 7.56
CA LEU A 50 25.20 6.63 8.83
C LEU A 50 25.76 5.21 8.77
N TYR A 51 26.56 4.83 9.76
CA TYR A 51 27.13 3.50 9.89
C TYR A 51 26.40 2.76 11.00
N ALA A 52 25.86 1.57 10.72
CA ALA A 52 25.11 0.77 11.68
C ALA A 52 25.85 -0.54 11.99
N ARG A 53 26.09 -0.80 13.27
CA ARG A 53 26.72 -2.04 13.75
C ARG A 53 25.70 -2.90 14.49
N GLY A 54 25.63 -4.18 14.16
CA GLY A 54 24.67 -5.15 14.70
C GLY A 54 24.53 -6.32 13.75
N ASP A 55 23.34 -6.94 13.70
CA ASP A 55 23.02 -7.98 12.72
C ASP A 55 22.96 -7.40 11.30
N VAL A 56 24.06 -7.53 10.56
CA VAL A 56 24.21 -6.96 9.21
C VAL A 56 23.16 -7.47 8.22
N GLU A 57 22.79 -8.75 8.29
CA GLU A 57 21.85 -9.36 7.35
C GLU A 57 20.41 -8.89 7.58
N CYS A 58 20.02 -8.69 8.83
CA CYS A 58 18.75 -8.06 9.16
C CYS A 58 18.78 -6.55 8.86
N LEU A 59 19.83 -5.84 9.32
CA LEU A 59 19.93 -4.39 9.23
C LEU A 59 19.92 -3.90 7.77
N LYS A 60 20.58 -4.60 6.84
CA LYS A 60 20.56 -4.20 5.42
C LYS A 60 19.14 -4.21 4.83
N LYS A 61 18.26 -5.12 5.29
CA LYS A 61 16.86 -5.20 4.83
C LYS A 61 15.95 -4.19 5.54
N ALA A 62 16.17 -3.95 6.83
CA ALA A 62 15.39 -2.97 7.58
C ALA A 62 15.71 -1.53 7.15
N LEU A 63 17.00 -1.19 7.07
CA LEU A 63 17.47 0.16 6.75
C LEU A 63 17.22 0.55 5.28
N SER A 64 17.13 -0.42 4.35
CA SER A 64 16.75 -0.15 2.95
C SER A 64 15.28 0.23 2.78
N ARG A 65 14.45 0.15 3.82
CA ARG A 65 13.05 0.59 3.80
C ARG A 65 12.83 1.99 4.41
N VAL A 66 13.87 2.65 4.90
CA VAL A 66 13.77 3.95 5.56
C VAL A 66 13.74 5.09 4.53
N PHE A 67 12.68 5.91 4.54
CA PHE A 67 12.59 7.09 3.66
C PHE A 67 13.74 8.08 3.89
N GLY A 68 14.29 8.62 2.80
CA GLY A 68 15.51 9.43 2.82
C GLY A 68 16.80 8.64 2.62
N VAL A 69 16.76 7.30 2.74
CA VAL A 69 17.91 6.43 2.42
C VAL A 69 17.94 6.16 0.91
N LYS A 70 19.05 6.53 0.27
CA LYS A 70 19.31 6.24 -1.15
C LYS A 70 19.71 4.79 -1.34
N SER A 71 20.67 4.31 -0.56
CA SER A 71 21.10 2.91 -0.61
C SER A 71 21.77 2.48 0.69
N VAL A 72 21.86 1.17 0.87
CA VAL A 72 22.59 0.55 1.98
C VAL A 72 23.57 -0.50 1.45
N SER A 73 24.72 -0.63 2.10
CA SER A 73 25.71 -1.65 1.75
C SER A 73 26.24 -2.33 3.01
N PRO A 74 26.09 -3.67 3.15
CA PRO A 74 26.85 -4.42 4.13
C PRO A 74 28.34 -4.34 3.76
N ALA A 75 29.18 -3.97 4.72
CA ALA A 75 30.57 -3.67 4.47
C ALA A 75 31.49 -4.17 5.58
N HIS A 76 32.74 -4.40 5.21
CA HIS A 76 33.87 -4.51 6.13
C HIS A 76 34.54 -3.15 6.24
N ALA A 77 34.86 -2.74 7.46
CA ALA A 77 35.62 -1.53 7.75
C ALA A 77 36.99 -1.90 8.34
N ALA A 78 38.02 -1.22 7.84
CA ALA A 78 39.38 -1.32 8.35
C ALA A 78 40.03 0.06 8.38
N GLU A 79 40.85 0.32 9.39
CA GLU A 79 41.77 1.46 9.37
C GLU A 79 42.97 1.14 8.47
N PHE A 80 43.59 2.18 7.93
CA PHE A 80 44.79 2.06 7.11
C PHE A 80 45.75 3.22 7.39
N THR A 81 47.03 2.98 7.17
CA THR A 81 48.09 3.99 7.22
C THR A 81 48.63 4.33 5.84
N GLU A 82 48.73 3.33 4.97
CA GLU A 82 49.23 3.45 3.61
C GLU A 82 48.34 2.68 2.60
N LEU A 83 48.60 2.88 1.31
CA LEU A 83 47.81 2.29 0.22
C LEU A 83 47.90 0.75 0.19
N SER A 84 49.06 0.20 0.54
CA SER A 84 49.33 -1.24 0.67
C SER A 84 48.44 -1.91 1.71
N ASP A 85 48.12 -1.23 2.81
CA ASP A 85 47.19 -1.74 3.82
C ASP A 85 45.81 -1.98 3.22
N ILE A 86 45.33 -1.06 2.39
CA ILE A 86 44.01 -1.16 1.73
C ILE A 86 43.96 -2.38 0.81
N ALA A 87 45.01 -2.58 0.02
CA ALA A 87 45.13 -3.72 -0.89
C ALA A 87 45.22 -5.05 -0.12
N THR A 88 45.97 -5.08 0.99
CA THR A 88 46.10 -6.24 1.87
C THR A 88 44.76 -6.64 2.48
N HIS A 89 44.02 -5.67 3.04
CA HIS A 89 42.69 -5.91 3.58
C HIS A 89 41.71 -6.40 2.51
N ALA A 90 41.70 -5.79 1.32
CA ALA A 90 40.86 -6.26 0.22
C ALA A 90 41.14 -7.71 -0.16
N LYS A 91 42.42 -8.11 -0.23
CA LYS A 91 42.83 -9.51 -0.48
C LYS A 91 42.34 -10.46 0.61
N GLN A 92 42.39 -10.06 1.88
CA GLN A 92 41.85 -10.87 2.99
C GLN A 92 40.33 -11.06 2.91
N ILE A 93 39.59 -10.06 2.39
CA ILE A 93 38.12 -10.13 2.31
C ILE A 93 37.67 -10.89 1.06
N TRP A 94 38.32 -10.65 -0.08
CA TRP A 94 37.83 -11.07 -1.40
C TRP A 94 38.74 -12.03 -2.15
N GLY A 95 39.90 -12.42 -1.61
CA GLY A 95 40.85 -13.32 -2.27
C GLY A 95 40.17 -14.58 -2.83
N ASP A 96 39.42 -15.29 -1.98
CA ASP A 96 38.68 -16.49 -2.37
C ASP A 96 37.49 -16.19 -3.30
N LEU A 97 36.90 -15.00 -3.18
CA LEU A 97 35.74 -14.58 -3.98
C LEU A 97 36.10 -14.38 -5.45
N VAL A 98 37.33 -13.94 -5.74
CA VAL A 98 37.78 -13.62 -7.10
C VAL A 98 38.46 -14.78 -7.82
N THR A 99 38.83 -15.85 -7.11
CA THR A 99 39.55 -16.98 -7.70
C THR A 99 38.77 -17.58 -8.87
N GLY A 100 39.40 -17.60 -10.06
CA GLY A 100 38.81 -18.12 -11.29
C GLY A 100 37.73 -17.24 -11.92
N ARG A 101 37.54 -16.00 -11.44
CA ARG A 101 36.48 -15.09 -11.91
C ARG A 101 37.04 -13.80 -12.47
N ARG A 102 36.27 -13.17 -13.37
CA ARG A 102 36.52 -11.82 -13.84
C ARG A 102 35.95 -10.79 -12.87
N PHE A 103 36.73 -9.80 -12.47
CA PHE A 103 36.29 -8.80 -11.49
C PHE A 103 36.67 -7.37 -11.86
N ALA A 104 35.93 -6.40 -11.31
CA ALA A 104 36.25 -4.97 -11.41
C ALA A 104 36.28 -4.34 -10.02
N VAL A 105 37.30 -3.52 -9.76
CA VAL A 105 37.38 -2.73 -8.52
C VAL A 105 36.88 -1.32 -8.79
N ARG A 106 35.86 -0.90 -8.05
CA ARG A 106 35.27 0.43 -8.10
C ARG A 106 35.63 1.18 -6.82
N ALA A 107 36.67 2.00 -6.89
CA ALA A 107 37.13 2.78 -5.75
C ALA A 107 36.56 4.20 -5.76
N HIS A 108 36.15 4.69 -4.59
CA HIS A 108 35.72 6.07 -4.39
C HIS A 108 36.40 6.66 -3.15
N ARG A 109 36.91 7.89 -3.26
CA ARG A 109 37.66 8.56 -2.19
C ARG A 109 36.98 9.85 -1.78
N VAL A 110 36.84 10.06 -0.47
CA VAL A 110 36.26 11.26 0.11
C VAL A 110 37.24 11.85 1.13
N GLY A 111 37.68 13.08 0.89
CA GLY A 111 38.63 13.81 1.76
C GLY A 111 39.95 14.10 1.06
N ASP A 112 41.02 14.24 1.84
CA ASP A 112 42.38 14.49 1.37
C ASP A 112 43.29 13.29 1.67
N HIS A 113 44.03 12.85 0.65
CA HIS A 113 44.88 11.67 0.68
C HIS A 113 46.00 11.79 -0.36
N PRO A 114 47.18 11.19 -0.14
CA PRO A 114 48.31 11.25 -1.07
C PRO A 114 48.13 10.40 -2.34
N PHE A 115 46.98 9.74 -2.51
CA PHE A 115 46.65 8.87 -3.64
C PHE A 115 45.25 9.17 -4.19
N LYS A 116 45.01 8.81 -5.44
CA LYS A 116 43.73 8.94 -6.15
C LYS A 116 42.91 7.66 -6.04
N SER A 117 41.62 7.74 -6.37
CA SER A 117 40.75 6.55 -6.42
C SER A 117 41.25 5.51 -7.43
N LEU A 118 41.84 5.95 -8.54
CA LEU A 118 42.41 5.04 -9.53
C LEU A 118 43.60 4.24 -8.96
N ASP A 119 44.43 4.87 -8.13
CA ASP A 119 45.57 4.21 -7.47
C ASP A 119 45.08 3.12 -6.50
N VAL A 120 44.00 3.38 -5.76
CA VAL A 120 43.32 2.37 -4.92
C VAL A 120 42.80 1.21 -5.74
N ALA A 121 42.09 1.50 -6.85
CA ALA A 121 41.57 0.45 -7.71
C ALA A 121 42.67 -0.42 -8.32
N ALA A 122 43.77 0.19 -8.77
CA ALA A 122 44.93 -0.50 -9.32
C ALA A 122 45.65 -1.36 -8.27
N ALA A 123 45.91 -0.83 -7.08
CA ALA A 123 46.58 -1.55 -6.01
C ALA A 123 45.77 -2.75 -5.52
N VAL A 124 44.47 -2.56 -5.28
CA VAL A 124 43.54 -3.63 -4.88
C VAL A 124 43.40 -4.66 -6.01
N GLY A 125 43.27 -4.22 -7.26
CA GLY A 125 43.17 -5.09 -8.42
C GLY A 125 44.41 -5.97 -8.60
N SER A 126 45.61 -5.39 -8.47
CA SER A 126 46.88 -6.12 -8.51
C SER A 126 46.96 -7.17 -7.40
N ALA A 127 46.62 -6.81 -6.16
CA ALA A 127 46.64 -7.74 -5.03
C ALA A 127 45.65 -8.91 -5.22
N LEU A 128 44.46 -8.64 -5.75
CA LEU A 128 43.45 -9.67 -6.02
C LEU A 128 43.80 -10.56 -7.21
N ALA A 129 44.46 -10.03 -8.24
CA ALA A 129 44.94 -10.82 -9.37
C ALA A 129 45.92 -11.93 -8.93
N THR A 130 46.74 -11.66 -7.90
CA THR A 130 47.62 -12.71 -7.30
C THR A 130 46.85 -13.84 -6.61
N SER A 131 45.53 -13.71 -6.41
CA SER A 131 44.65 -14.73 -5.84
C SER A 131 43.93 -15.56 -6.91
N GLY A 132 44.35 -15.43 -8.17
CA GLY A 132 43.81 -16.19 -9.30
C GLY A 132 42.58 -15.57 -9.97
N GLY A 133 42.28 -14.30 -9.72
CA GLY A 133 41.24 -13.56 -10.44
C GLY A 133 41.79 -12.79 -11.64
N SER A 134 40.92 -12.47 -12.59
CA SER A 134 41.27 -11.67 -13.79
C SER A 134 40.52 -10.34 -13.79
N VAL A 135 41.20 -9.24 -14.09
CA VAL A 135 40.53 -7.92 -14.14
C VAL A 135 39.78 -7.76 -15.46
N ASP A 136 38.49 -7.39 -15.38
CA ASP A 136 37.65 -7.05 -16.53
C ASP A 136 36.75 -5.87 -16.15
N LEU A 137 37.00 -4.70 -16.72
CA LEU A 137 36.29 -3.46 -16.38
C LEU A 137 34.95 -3.31 -17.11
N GLU A 138 34.75 -4.05 -18.20
CA GLU A 138 33.59 -3.94 -19.07
C GLU A 138 32.51 -4.96 -18.71
N LYS A 139 32.90 -6.21 -18.46
CA LYS A 139 31.98 -7.32 -18.16
C LYS A 139 32.43 -8.13 -16.94
N PRO A 140 32.63 -7.52 -15.76
CA PRO A 140 32.97 -8.25 -14.55
C PRO A 140 31.87 -9.22 -14.14
N GLU A 141 32.25 -10.39 -13.62
CA GLU A 141 31.34 -11.30 -12.91
C GLU A 141 31.11 -10.84 -11.47
N VAL A 142 32.10 -10.14 -10.89
CA VAL A 142 32.02 -9.57 -9.55
C VAL A 142 32.52 -8.13 -9.56
N GLU A 143 31.69 -7.21 -9.07
CA GLU A 143 32.11 -5.84 -8.78
C GLU A 143 32.43 -5.68 -7.29
N LEU A 144 33.60 -5.11 -7.03
CA LEU A 144 34.17 -4.93 -5.70
C LEU A 144 34.32 -3.43 -5.42
N TYR A 145 33.68 -2.93 -4.37
CA TYR A 145 33.65 -1.50 -4.09
C TYR A 145 34.49 -1.15 -2.87
N VAL A 146 35.37 -0.16 -3.03
CA VAL A 146 36.22 0.36 -1.95
C VAL A 146 35.91 1.85 -1.75
N GLU A 147 35.29 2.20 -0.63
CA GLU A 147 35.07 3.61 -0.23
C GLU A 147 36.15 3.99 0.80
N VAL A 148 37.01 4.96 0.47
CA VAL A 148 38.07 5.47 1.35
C VAL A 148 37.64 6.82 1.92
N ARG A 149 37.62 6.93 3.25
CA ARG A 149 37.17 8.15 3.94
C ARG A 149 37.91 8.36 5.26
N GLY A 150 38.60 9.50 5.37
CA GLY A 150 39.51 9.73 6.48
C GLY A 150 40.58 8.63 6.55
N LYS A 151 40.76 8.01 7.72
CA LYS A 151 41.70 6.89 7.94
C LYS A 151 41.07 5.51 7.81
N ARG A 152 39.84 5.41 7.29
CA ARG A 152 39.09 4.15 7.15
C ARG A 152 38.82 3.82 5.68
N ALA A 153 38.93 2.55 5.35
CA ALA A 153 38.50 1.97 4.09
C ALA A 153 37.33 1.02 4.35
N TYR A 154 36.32 1.12 3.49
CA TYR A 154 35.11 0.31 3.55
C TYR A 154 35.01 -0.54 2.29
N TYR A 155 34.82 -1.85 2.48
CA TYR A 155 34.81 -2.85 1.41
C TYR A 155 33.44 -3.49 1.35
N TYR A 156 32.77 -3.41 0.20
CA TYR A 156 31.46 -4.02 -0.01
C TYR A 156 31.28 -4.50 -1.45
N THR A 157 30.37 -5.44 -1.64
CA THR A 157 29.98 -6.01 -2.95
C THR A 157 28.52 -5.72 -3.27
N GLU A 158 27.68 -5.58 -2.24
CA GLU A 158 26.24 -5.43 -2.37
C GLU A 158 25.83 -3.96 -2.16
N VAL A 159 24.94 -3.47 -3.02
CA VAL A 159 24.28 -2.16 -2.88
C VAL A 159 22.77 -2.38 -3.00
N LEU A 160 22.07 -2.28 -1.88
CA LEU A 160 20.62 -2.37 -1.87
C LEU A 160 20.04 -0.97 -2.01
N GLU A 161 19.23 -0.76 -3.04
CA GLU A 161 18.54 0.51 -3.25
C GLU A 161 17.49 0.75 -2.16
N GLY A 162 17.54 1.94 -1.57
CA GLY A 162 16.53 2.43 -0.65
C GLY A 162 15.37 3.10 -1.39
N PRO A 163 14.36 3.61 -0.67
CA PRO A 163 13.28 4.37 -1.28
C PRO A 163 13.74 5.72 -1.84
N GLY A 164 14.89 6.24 -1.39
CA GLY A 164 15.32 7.61 -1.66
C GLY A 164 14.36 8.64 -1.06
N GLY A 165 14.22 9.78 -1.73
CA GLY A 165 13.32 10.84 -1.30
C GLY A 165 13.78 11.57 -0.04
N LEU A 166 12.82 12.04 0.76
CA LEU A 166 13.04 12.84 1.98
C LEU A 166 12.71 12.03 3.24
N PRO A 167 13.33 12.34 4.40
CA PRO A 167 12.98 11.71 5.66
C PRO A 167 11.51 11.94 6.02
N LEU A 168 10.85 10.88 6.50
CA LEU A 168 9.45 10.92 6.88
C LEU A 168 9.20 11.95 7.99
N GLY A 169 8.21 12.83 7.80
CA GLY A 169 7.86 13.93 8.70
C GLY A 169 8.47 15.29 8.36
N SER A 170 9.31 15.37 7.33
CA SER A 170 9.91 16.63 6.89
C SER A 170 8.95 17.54 6.12
N GLU A 171 7.90 16.99 5.50
CA GLU A 171 6.97 17.74 4.63
C GLU A 171 5.52 17.66 5.14
N GLY A 172 5.33 17.91 6.43
CA GLY A 172 4.00 17.99 7.04
C GLY A 172 3.26 16.65 7.10
N LYS A 173 1.93 16.71 7.03
CA LYS A 173 1.07 15.53 7.23
C LYS A 173 -0.16 15.56 6.34
N VAL A 174 -0.50 14.39 5.81
CA VAL A 174 -1.63 14.15 4.91
C VAL A 174 -2.46 12.96 5.37
N LEU A 175 -3.72 12.90 4.91
CA LEU A 175 -4.61 11.76 5.13
C LEU A 175 -4.84 11.05 3.78
N ALA A 176 -4.39 9.81 3.65
CA ALA A 176 -4.58 9.03 2.44
C ALA A 176 -5.89 8.24 2.47
N LEU A 177 -6.71 8.41 1.43
CA LEU A 177 -7.94 7.65 1.22
C LEU A 177 -7.57 6.31 0.57
N VAL A 178 -7.42 5.26 1.39
CA VAL A 178 -6.98 3.93 0.94
C VAL A 178 -8.20 3.04 0.77
N SER A 179 -8.38 2.42 -0.41
CA SER A 179 -9.54 1.58 -0.73
C SER A 179 -9.30 0.08 -0.56
N GLY A 180 -8.06 -0.33 -0.29
CA GLY A 180 -7.62 -1.74 -0.33
C GLY A 180 -7.28 -2.24 -1.74
N GLY A 181 -7.52 -1.44 -2.78
CA GLY A 181 -7.04 -1.71 -4.14
C GLY A 181 -5.56 -1.39 -4.32
N ILE A 182 -5.03 -1.62 -5.54
CA ILE A 182 -3.60 -1.49 -5.87
C ILE A 182 -3.10 -0.04 -5.78
N ASP A 183 -3.89 0.91 -6.28
CA ASP A 183 -3.42 2.26 -6.60
C ASP A 183 -3.26 3.13 -5.33
N SER A 184 -4.27 3.15 -4.47
CA SER A 184 -4.28 4.00 -3.27
C SER A 184 -3.11 3.80 -2.28
N PRO A 185 -2.63 2.58 -1.97
CA PRO A 185 -1.44 2.42 -1.14
C PRO A 185 -0.16 2.89 -1.85
N VAL A 186 -0.08 2.80 -3.18
CA VAL A 186 1.06 3.33 -3.95
C VAL A 186 1.11 4.85 -3.85
N ALA A 187 -0.03 5.52 -4.03
CA ALA A 187 -0.14 6.97 -3.86
C ALA A 187 0.29 7.42 -2.44
N ALA A 188 -0.20 6.72 -1.41
CA ALA A 188 0.18 6.98 -0.03
C ALA A 188 1.70 6.82 0.18
N TRP A 189 2.29 5.74 -0.32
CA TRP A 189 3.73 5.49 -0.23
C TRP A 189 4.57 6.56 -0.95
N MET A 190 4.10 7.06 -2.10
CA MET A 190 4.78 8.15 -2.83
C MET A 190 4.83 9.45 -2.02
N LEU A 191 3.79 9.78 -1.25
CA LEU A 191 3.82 10.93 -0.35
C LEU A 191 4.74 10.71 0.85
N MET A 192 4.77 9.49 1.42
CA MET A 192 5.75 9.15 2.46
C MET A 192 7.18 9.33 1.94
N ARG A 193 7.45 8.94 0.69
CA ARG A 193 8.74 9.15 0.00
C ARG A 193 9.08 10.62 -0.19
N ARG A 194 8.09 11.50 -0.34
CA ARG A 194 8.28 12.95 -0.34
C ARG A 194 8.32 13.56 1.07
N GLY A 195 8.43 12.75 2.13
CA GLY A 195 8.65 13.24 3.48
C GLY A 195 7.38 13.58 4.26
N ALA A 196 6.18 13.36 3.71
CA ALA A 196 4.93 13.62 4.42
C ALA A 196 4.61 12.49 5.40
N HIS A 197 4.22 12.81 6.63
CA HIS A 197 3.53 11.84 7.48
C HIS A 197 2.18 11.48 6.84
N VAL A 198 1.88 10.19 6.73
CA VAL A 198 0.63 9.70 6.14
C VAL A 198 -0.16 8.96 7.21
N ASP A 199 -1.31 9.53 7.57
CA ASP A 199 -2.39 8.79 8.21
C ASP A 199 -3.30 8.19 7.13
N VAL A 200 -4.05 7.16 7.46
CA VAL A 200 -4.91 6.44 6.51
C VAL A 200 -6.38 6.61 6.89
N PHE A 201 -7.24 6.81 5.90
CA PHE A 201 -8.68 6.68 6.02
C PHE A 201 -9.17 5.51 5.15
N TYR A 202 -9.93 4.60 5.76
CA TYR A 202 -10.60 3.50 5.08
C TYR A 202 -12.11 3.59 5.29
N CYS A 203 -12.83 3.60 4.17
CA CYS A 203 -14.28 3.58 4.10
C CYS A 203 -14.74 2.13 3.93
N ASN A 204 -15.25 1.54 5.02
CA ASN A 204 -15.72 0.17 5.00
C ASN A 204 -17.14 0.11 4.41
N LEU A 205 -17.30 -0.70 3.37
CA LEU A 205 -18.60 -0.98 2.74
C LEU A 205 -18.98 -2.46 2.80
N GLY A 206 -18.05 -3.36 3.13
CA GLY A 206 -18.19 -4.81 2.92
C GLY A 206 -17.98 -5.64 4.18
N GLY A 207 -18.47 -5.15 5.31
CA GLY A 207 -18.46 -5.89 6.57
C GLY A 207 -17.06 -6.13 7.15
N THR A 208 -16.94 -7.15 8.00
CA THR A 208 -15.70 -7.42 8.75
C THR A 208 -14.63 -8.03 7.86
N LEU A 209 -15.02 -8.87 6.89
CA LEU A 209 -14.07 -9.52 5.99
C LEU A 209 -13.37 -8.52 5.06
N ALA A 210 -14.12 -7.58 4.47
CA ALA A 210 -13.53 -6.52 3.65
C ALA A 210 -12.58 -5.64 4.47
N LEU A 211 -12.98 -5.30 5.71
CA LEU A 211 -12.12 -4.57 6.63
C LEU A 211 -10.82 -5.33 6.90
N LEU A 212 -10.85 -6.63 7.20
CA LEU A 212 -9.65 -7.43 7.43
C LEU A 212 -8.69 -7.41 6.23
N HIS A 213 -9.21 -7.57 5.02
CA HIS A 213 -8.40 -7.51 3.79
C HIS A 213 -7.77 -6.11 3.59
N ALA A 214 -8.56 -5.05 3.78
CA ALA A 214 -8.06 -3.68 3.68
C ALA A 214 -7.01 -3.37 4.74
N LEU A 215 -7.19 -3.82 5.99
CA LEU A 215 -6.23 -3.63 7.07
C LEU A 215 -4.91 -4.36 6.81
N GLU A 216 -4.92 -5.51 6.12
CA GLU A 216 -3.68 -6.17 5.70
C GLU A 216 -2.91 -5.31 4.67
N VAL A 217 -3.60 -4.71 3.69
CA VAL A 217 -2.98 -3.75 2.75
C VAL A 217 -2.40 -2.56 3.50
N VAL A 218 -3.16 -1.98 4.44
CA VAL A 218 -2.73 -0.85 5.28
C VAL A 218 -1.54 -1.24 6.15
N ARG A 219 -1.51 -2.45 6.74
CA ARG A 219 -0.38 -2.93 7.54
C ARG A 219 0.89 -3.03 6.70
N ARG A 220 0.81 -3.57 5.48
CA ARG A 220 1.94 -3.64 4.55
C ARG A 220 2.44 -2.24 4.15
N LEU A 221 1.53 -1.32 3.82
CA LEU A 221 1.87 0.08 3.56
C LEU A 221 2.57 0.74 4.77
N LEU A 222 1.98 0.62 5.96
CA LEU A 222 2.49 1.26 7.17
C LEU A 222 3.79 0.60 7.68
N SER A 223 4.18 -0.58 7.20
CA SER A 223 5.50 -1.15 7.50
C SER A 223 6.67 -0.27 7.01
N TRP A 224 6.42 0.62 6.04
CA TRP A 224 7.39 1.59 5.53
C TRP A 224 7.49 2.88 6.37
N SER A 225 6.56 3.10 7.30
CA SER A 225 6.44 4.35 8.07
C SER A 225 7.34 4.40 9.33
N TYR A 226 8.62 4.04 9.20
CA TYR A 226 9.56 4.17 10.31
C TYR A 226 9.68 5.62 10.79
N GLY A 227 9.75 5.82 12.10
CA GLY A 227 9.74 7.14 12.74
C GLY A 227 8.34 7.71 12.96
N TYR A 228 7.26 7.00 12.57
CA TYR A 228 5.89 7.50 12.68
C TYR A 228 4.89 6.42 13.12
N ASN A 229 4.16 6.71 14.20
CA ASN A 229 3.02 5.88 14.63
C ASN A 229 1.74 6.39 13.95
N ALA A 230 1.60 6.03 12.67
CA ALA A 230 0.47 6.45 11.83
C ALA A 230 -0.89 6.08 12.43
N ARG A 231 -1.91 6.87 12.12
CA ARG A 231 -3.29 6.61 12.50
C ARG A 231 -4.05 6.01 11.32
N VAL A 232 -4.90 5.05 11.62
CA VAL A 232 -5.85 4.44 10.70
C VAL A 232 -7.25 4.81 11.16
N VAL A 233 -7.92 5.63 10.36
CA VAL A 233 -9.32 6.03 10.55
C VAL A 233 -10.18 5.07 9.74
N VAL A 234 -11.05 4.33 10.42
CA VAL A 234 -11.99 3.39 9.82
C VAL A 234 -13.40 3.91 10.03
N ALA A 235 -14.16 4.05 8.95
CA ALA A 235 -15.54 4.50 9.00
C ALA A 235 -16.46 3.48 8.33
N ASP A 236 -17.64 3.22 8.90
CA ASP A 236 -18.69 2.47 8.22
C ASP A 236 -19.42 3.39 7.24
N CYS A 237 -19.27 3.13 5.95
CA CYS A 237 -19.86 3.94 4.89
C CYS A 237 -21.20 3.39 4.38
N GLY A 238 -21.76 2.36 5.03
CA GLY A 238 -23.09 1.83 4.73
C GLY A 238 -24.18 2.91 4.66
N PRO A 239 -24.27 3.88 5.61
CA PRO A 239 -25.25 4.97 5.55
C PRO A 239 -25.15 5.79 4.26
N VAL A 240 -23.94 6.09 3.79
CA VAL A 240 -23.71 6.83 2.54
C VAL A 240 -24.17 6.01 1.34
N ALA A 241 -23.86 4.71 1.30
CA ALA A 241 -24.31 3.84 0.22
C ALA A 241 -25.84 3.76 0.13
N ARG A 242 -26.53 3.70 1.29
CA ARG A 242 -28.00 3.72 1.36
C ARG A 242 -28.59 5.06 0.88
N ALA A 243 -28.06 6.18 1.38
CA ALA A 243 -28.51 7.52 0.99
C ALA A 243 -28.32 7.74 -0.52
N LEU A 244 -27.20 7.27 -1.07
CA LEU A 244 -26.90 7.33 -2.50
C LEU A 244 -27.88 6.54 -3.35
N ARG A 245 -28.22 5.29 -2.97
CA ARG A 245 -29.21 4.49 -3.71
C ARG A 245 -30.61 5.10 -3.71
N ARG A 246 -31.00 5.76 -2.62
CA ARG A 246 -32.34 6.34 -2.44
C ARG A 246 -32.50 7.73 -3.04
N GLY A 247 -31.44 8.55 -2.98
CA GLY A 247 -31.53 9.98 -3.25
C GLY A 247 -30.77 10.47 -4.48
N VAL A 248 -29.99 9.61 -5.15
CA VAL A 248 -29.11 10.03 -6.26
C VAL A 248 -29.39 9.18 -7.50
N LYS A 249 -29.47 9.85 -8.67
CA LYS A 249 -29.60 9.18 -9.98
C LYS A 249 -28.47 8.18 -10.19
N GLU A 250 -28.80 6.98 -10.65
CA GLU A 250 -27.85 5.85 -10.77
C GLU A 250 -26.59 6.22 -11.57
N GLU A 251 -26.75 6.94 -12.68
CA GLU A 251 -25.63 7.38 -13.53
C GLU A 251 -24.59 8.26 -12.79
N LEU A 252 -24.95 8.84 -11.64
CA LEU A 252 -24.09 9.71 -10.83
C LEU A 252 -23.44 9.02 -9.65
N TRP A 253 -23.81 7.78 -9.33
CA TRP A 253 -23.37 7.08 -8.12
C TRP A 253 -21.85 7.13 -7.93
N ASN A 254 -21.05 6.92 -8.99
CA ASN A 254 -19.61 6.94 -8.88
C ASN A 254 -19.05 8.34 -8.50
N ILE A 255 -19.64 9.41 -9.02
CA ILE A 255 -19.26 10.80 -8.70
C ILE A 255 -19.73 11.13 -7.28
N ALA A 256 -20.98 10.79 -6.96
CA ALA A 256 -21.60 11.06 -5.67
C ALA A 256 -20.87 10.36 -4.51
N PHE A 257 -20.56 9.08 -4.67
CA PHE A 257 -19.81 8.31 -3.68
C PHE A 257 -18.41 8.90 -3.45
N LYS A 258 -17.68 9.21 -4.52
CA LYS A 258 -16.35 9.85 -4.39
C LYS A 258 -16.42 11.20 -3.70
N ARG A 259 -17.44 12.00 -4.02
CA ARG A 259 -17.67 13.29 -3.40
C ARG A 259 -17.96 13.15 -1.90
N ALA A 260 -18.80 12.20 -1.52
CA ALA A 260 -19.01 11.88 -0.11
C ALA A 260 -17.71 11.43 0.57
N LEU A 261 -16.93 10.56 -0.09
CA LEU A 261 -15.65 10.08 0.43
C LEU A 261 -14.66 11.23 0.67
N TYR A 262 -14.57 12.20 -0.24
CA TYR A 262 -13.72 13.37 -0.06
C TYR A 262 -14.20 14.26 1.09
N LYS A 263 -15.51 14.48 1.23
CA LYS A 263 -16.08 15.28 2.32
C LYS A 263 -15.85 14.63 3.68
N ILE A 264 -16.10 13.33 3.80
CA ILE A 264 -15.80 12.55 5.01
C ILE A 264 -14.30 12.59 5.29
N GLY A 265 -13.48 12.40 4.25
CA GLY A 265 -12.03 12.50 4.34
C GLY A 265 -11.57 13.87 4.84
N ALA A 266 -12.15 14.96 4.33
CA ALA A 266 -11.83 16.32 4.75
C ALA A 266 -12.16 16.55 6.24
N GLU A 267 -13.26 15.99 6.74
CA GLU A 267 -13.60 16.06 8.17
C GLU A 267 -12.65 15.19 9.01
N ALA A 268 -12.35 13.97 8.57
CA ALA A 268 -11.37 13.11 9.22
C ALA A 268 -9.96 13.73 9.24
N ALA A 269 -9.58 14.47 8.19
CA ALA A 269 -8.30 15.15 8.08
C ALA A 269 -8.13 16.20 9.19
N LYS A 270 -9.19 16.94 9.55
CA LYS A 270 -9.18 17.88 10.69
C LYS A 270 -8.88 17.14 11.99
N ARG A 271 -9.54 16.01 12.24
CA ARG A 271 -9.35 15.19 13.46
C ARG A 271 -7.91 14.70 13.60
N VAL A 272 -7.26 14.34 12.49
CA VAL A 272 -5.86 13.91 12.52
C VAL A 272 -4.86 15.06 12.34
N LYS A 273 -5.32 16.30 12.11
CA LYS A 273 -4.51 17.49 11.79
C LYS A 273 -3.68 17.34 10.50
N ALA A 274 -4.26 16.70 9.48
CA ALA A 274 -3.68 16.60 8.15
C ALA A 274 -4.04 17.84 7.31
N THR A 275 -3.10 18.31 6.51
CA THR A 275 -3.26 19.53 5.68
C THR A 275 -3.86 19.23 4.31
N ALA A 276 -3.77 17.99 3.83
CA ALA A 276 -4.25 17.57 2.53
C ALA A 276 -4.75 16.12 2.55
N LEU A 277 -5.58 15.79 1.56
CA LEU A 277 -5.98 14.43 1.23
C LEU A 277 -5.06 13.84 0.16
N VAL A 278 -4.92 12.52 0.14
CA VAL A 278 -4.20 11.79 -0.92
C VAL A 278 -5.14 10.73 -1.50
N THR A 279 -5.20 10.65 -2.83
CA THR A 279 -5.95 9.60 -3.54
C THR A 279 -5.06 8.85 -4.52
N GLY A 280 -5.44 7.60 -4.82
CA GLY A 280 -4.81 6.77 -5.86
C GLY A 280 -5.44 6.97 -7.24
N GLU A 281 -5.92 8.16 -7.58
CA GLU A 281 -6.57 8.39 -8.87
C GLU A 281 -5.55 8.64 -9.98
N SER A 282 -5.75 7.97 -11.12
CA SER A 282 -4.98 8.15 -12.36
C SER A 282 -5.92 8.64 -13.48
N LEU A 283 -5.45 9.56 -14.33
CA LEU A 283 -6.31 10.18 -15.34
C LEU A 283 -6.69 9.16 -16.43
N GLY A 284 -7.99 9.02 -16.70
CA GLY A 284 -8.48 8.21 -17.83
C GLY A 284 -8.52 6.69 -17.57
N GLN A 285 -8.19 6.21 -16.38
CA GLN A 285 -8.21 4.78 -16.05
C GLN A 285 -9.64 4.23 -15.85
N VAL A 286 -10.55 5.01 -15.25
CA VAL A 286 -11.97 4.66 -15.10
C VAL A 286 -12.88 5.85 -15.40
N SER A 287 -14.18 5.60 -15.62
CA SER A 287 -15.18 6.63 -15.95
C SER A 287 -15.27 7.78 -14.93
N SER A 288 -14.97 7.50 -13.67
CA SER A 288 -14.99 8.47 -12.57
C SER A 288 -13.67 9.26 -12.42
N GLN A 289 -12.71 9.08 -13.33
CA GLN A 289 -11.39 9.73 -13.33
C GLN A 289 -11.13 10.48 -14.65
N THR A 290 -12.16 11.10 -15.20
CA THR A 290 -12.00 12.15 -16.23
C THR A 290 -11.76 13.51 -15.58
N LEU A 291 -11.23 14.48 -16.33
CA LEU A 291 -11.04 15.85 -15.82
C LEU A 291 -12.35 16.45 -15.29
N GLN A 292 -13.45 16.24 -16.01
CA GLN A 292 -14.77 16.75 -15.63
C GLN A 292 -15.28 16.08 -14.34
N ALA A 293 -15.07 14.77 -14.18
CA ALA A 293 -15.45 14.06 -12.96
C ALA A 293 -14.61 14.52 -11.77
N LEU A 294 -13.28 14.66 -11.93
CA LEU A 294 -12.39 15.14 -10.87
C LEU A 294 -12.75 16.56 -10.43
N ALA A 295 -13.00 17.46 -11.38
CA ALA A 295 -13.44 18.82 -11.09
C ALA A 295 -14.76 18.84 -10.31
N ALA A 296 -15.73 17.99 -10.70
CA ALA A 296 -17.03 17.92 -10.06
C ALA A 296 -16.95 17.33 -8.63
N VAL A 297 -16.11 16.31 -8.42
CA VAL A 297 -15.90 15.70 -7.10
C VAL A 297 -15.22 16.67 -6.13
N GLU A 298 -14.25 17.46 -6.60
CA GLU A 298 -13.47 18.39 -5.77
C GLU A 298 -14.14 19.76 -5.55
N ALA A 299 -15.17 20.11 -6.35
CA ALA A 299 -15.85 21.39 -6.28
C ALA A 299 -16.33 21.74 -4.85
N GLY A 300 -15.89 22.88 -4.31
CA GLY A 300 -16.28 23.36 -2.97
C GLY A 300 -15.57 22.66 -1.80
N ILE A 301 -14.58 21.81 -2.06
CA ILE A 301 -13.77 21.17 -1.01
C ILE A 301 -12.51 22.02 -0.79
N GLY A 302 -12.39 22.62 0.40
CA GLY A 302 -11.26 23.51 0.73
C GLY A 302 -9.96 22.78 1.09
N THR A 303 -10.02 21.48 1.37
CA THR A 303 -8.83 20.65 1.66
C THR A 303 -8.17 20.22 0.35
N PRO A 304 -6.90 20.53 0.10
CA PRO A 304 -6.20 20.11 -1.11
C PRO A 304 -6.22 18.59 -1.30
N VAL A 305 -6.44 18.14 -2.54
CA VAL A 305 -6.42 16.70 -2.90
C VAL A 305 -5.24 16.38 -3.80
N LEU A 306 -4.26 15.66 -3.25
CA LEU A 306 -3.04 15.26 -3.95
C LEU A 306 -3.25 13.93 -4.68
N ARG A 307 -2.86 13.89 -5.96
CA ARG A 307 -3.03 12.73 -6.86
C ARG A 307 -1.70 12.30 -7.48
N PRO A 308 -0.84 11.58 -6.73
CA PRO A 308 0.50 11.22 -7.19
C PRO A 308 0.52 10.39 -8.48
N LEU A 309 -0.55 9.66 -8.75
CA LEU A 309 -0.65 8.71 -9.86
C LEU A 309 -1.31 9.32 -11.10
N ILE A 310 -1.64 10.62 -11.08
CA ILE A 310 -2.50 11.24 -12.09
C ILE A 310 -2.00 11.06 -13.53
N GLY A 311 -0.69 10.97 -13.73
CA GLY A 311 -0.05 10.76 -15.03
C GLY A 311 0.68 9.42 -15.17
N MET A 312 0.44 8.46 -14.28
CA MET A 312 1.08 7.13 -14.31
C MET A 312 0.17 6.11 -14.98
N ASP A 313 0.78 5.19 -15.73
CA ASP A 313 0.06 4.03 -16.26
C ASP A 313 -0.06 2.90 -15.21
N LYS A 314 -0.88 1.90 -15.54
CA LYS A 314 -1.17 0.77 -14.64
C LYS A 314 0.05 -0.09 -14.36
N ASP A 315 0.94 -0.28 -15.33
CA ASP A 315 2.11 -1.16 -15.19
C ASP A 315 3.15 -0.51 -14.28
N GLU A 316 3.34 0.81 -14.38
CA GLU A 316 4.15 1.59 -13.45
C GLU A 316 3.64 1.46 -12.01
N ILE A 317 2.33 1.62 -11.81
CA ILE A 317 1.69 1.50 -10.49
C ILE A 317 1.86 0.08 -9.93
N VAL A 318 1.63 -0.96 -10.75
CA VAL A 318 1.79 -2.36 -10.34
C VAL A 318 3.23 -2.68 -9.95
N LYS A 319 4.22 -2.21 -10.71
CA LYS A 319 5.64 -2.40 -10.36
C LYS A 319 5.97 -1.80 -8.99
N ILE A 320 5.43 -0.63 -8.67
CA ILE A 320 5.61 -0.03 -7.34
C ILE A 320 4.88 -0.85 -6.28
N ALA A 321 3.62 -1.25 -6.52
CA ALA A 321 2.84 -2.06 -5.58
C ALA A 321 3.55 -3.39 -5.23
N GLN A 322 4.19 -4.02 -6.22
CA GLN A 322 5.01 -5.23 -6.02
C GLN A 322 6.26 -4.91 -5.18
N ARG A 323 6.99 -3.84 -5.53
CA ARG A 323 8.18 -3.41 -4.79
C ARG A 323 7.89 -3.12 -3.31
N ILE A 324 6.73 -2.52 -3.01
CA ILE A 324 6.35 -2.16 -1.63
C ILE A 324 5.60 -3.28 -0.90
N GLY A 325 5.32 -4.39 -1.59
CA GLY A 325 4.67 -5.58 -1.04
C GLY A 325 3.14 -5.49 -0.91
N THR A 326 2.49 -4.43 -1.41
CA THR A 326 1.04 -4.24 -1.26
C THR A 326 0.22 -4.96 -2.32
N TYR A 327 0.84 -5.34 -3.46
CA TYR A 327 0.14 -5.95 -4.60
C TYR A 327 -0.66 -7.20 -4.22
N GLU A 328 -0.01 -8.21 -3.62
CA GLU A 328 -0.64 -9.50 -3.28
C GLU A 328 -1.82 -9.39 -2.32
N ALA A 329 -1.76 -8.43 -1.38
CA ALA A 329 -2.86 -8.17 -0.47
C ALA A 329 -4.00 -7.45 -1.19
N SER A 330 -3.66 -6.52 -2.09
CA SER A 330 -4.64 -5.71 -2.82
C SER A 330 -5.47 -6.53 -3.81
N VAL A 331 -4.85 -7.51 -4.49
CA VAL A 331 -5.57 -8.38 -5.46
C VAL A 331 -6.57 -9.34 -4.80
N LYS A 332 -6.49 -9.54 -3.48
CA LYS A 332 -7.45 -10.35 -2.70
C LYS A 332 -8.68 -9.55 -2.27
N MET A 333 -8.70 -8.24 -2.53
CA MET A 333 -9.81 -7.38 -2.15
C MET A 333 -11.03 -7.70 -3.03
N PRO A 334 -12.21 -8.03 -2.44
CA PRO A 334 -13.42 -8.25 -3.23
C PRO A 334 -13.90 -6.95 -3.89
N GLU A 335 -14.44 -7.05 -5.10
CA GLU A 335 -15.11 -5.93 -5.78
C GLU A 335 -16.48 -5.66 -5.16
N TYR A 336 -16.75 -4.41 -4.79
CA TYR A 336 -17.99 -4.01 -4.12
C TYR A 336 -18.96 -3.30 -5.07
N CYS A 337 -19.77 -4.06 -5.81
CA CYS A 337 -20.63 -3.52 -6.88
C CYS A 337 -21.79 -2.63 -6.39
N ALA A 338 -22.14 -2.64 -5.10
CA ALA A 338 -23.35 -2.02 -4.55
C ALA A 338 -23.39 -0.47 -4.58
N VAL A 339 -22.28 0.17 -4.96
CA VAL A 339 -22.12 1.63 -5.05
C VAL A 339 -21.60 2.09 -6.42
N PHE A 340 -21.53 1.19 -7.40
CA PHE A 340 -21.05 1.49 -8.75
C PHE A 340 -22.17 1.35 -9.77
N SER A 341 -22.37 2.40 -10.57
CA SER A 341 -23.32 2.40 -11.68
C SER A 341 -22.88 1.47 -12.80
N ARG A 342 -23.83 0.80 -13.46
CA ARG A 342 -23.57 0.04 -14.71
C ARG A 342 -23.35 0.95 -15.91
N LYS A 343 -23.91 2.17 -15.89
CA LYS A 343 -23.77 3.20 -16.93
C LYS A 343 -23.27 4.51 -16.33
N PRO A 344 -22.04 4.53 -15.78
CA PRO A 344 -21.54 5.68 -15.03
C PRO A 344 -21.29 6.88 -15.95
N ARG A 345 -21.78 8.04 -15.55
CA ARG A 345 -21.49 9.30 -16.23
C ARG A 345 -20.10 9.81 -15.89
N LYS A 346 -19.47 10.46 -16.87
CA LYS A 346 -18.08 10.97 -16.80
C LYS A 346 -18.00 12.46 -16.42
N TRP A 347 -19.10 13.07 -16.01
CA TRP A 347 -19.20 14.51 -15.69
C TRP A 347 -20.42 14.76 -14.80
N ALA A 348 -20.45 15.91 -14.13
CA ALA A 348 -21.67 16.40 -13.51
C ALA A 348 -21.83 17.91 -13.61
N ARG A 349 -23.07 18.36 -13.81
CA ARG A 349 -23.42 19.78 -13.73
C ARG A 349 -23.39 20.24 -12.29
N ARG A 350 -23.27 21.54 -12.10
CA ARG A 350 -23.21 22.15 -10.77
C ARG A 350 -24.45 21.84 -9.94
N GLU A 351 -25.63 21.94 -10.55
CA GLU A 351 -26.91 21.71 -9.87
C GLU A 351 -27.00 20.26 -9.38
N GLU A 352 -26.52 19.30 -10.17
CA GLU A 352 -26.48 17.88 -9.80
C GLU A 352 -25.49 17.62 -8.66
N ILE A 353 -24.41 18.40 -8.57
CA ILE A 353 -23.47 18.35 -7.44
C ILE A 353 -24.11 18.90 -6.15
N GLU A 354 -24.90 19.96 -6.25
CA GLU A 354 -25.66 20.53 -5.13
C GLU A 354 -26.76 19.57 -4.65
N GLU A 355 -27.46 18.91 -5.57
CA GLU A 355 -28.44 17.85 -5.27
C GLU A 355 -27.78 16.65 -4.55
N ILE A 356 -26.62 16.19 -5.04
CA ILE A 356 -25.84 15.12 -4.39
C ILE A 356 -25.47 15.53 -2.96
N ASP A 357 -25.02 16.77 -2.78
CA ASP A 357 -24.61 17.27 -1.47
C ASP A 357 -25.74 17.31 -0.46
N LEU A 358 -26.93 17.71 -0.91
CA LEU A 358 -28.13 17.70 -0.09
C LEU A 358 -28.56 16.28 0.25
N ALA A 359 -28.59 15.38 -0.74
CA ALA A 359 -29.02 14.00 -0.56
C ALA A 359 -28.12 13.19 0.39
N LEU A 360 -26.82 13.51 0.44
CA LEU A 360 -25.84 12.78 1.23
C LEU A 360 -25.43 13.50 2.53
N HIS A 361 -25.98 14.68 2.82
CA HIS A 361 -25.54 15.55 3.91
C HIS A 361 -25.50 14.83 5.27
N ASP A 362 -26.63 14.28 5.70
CA ASP A 362 -26.78 13.66 7.01
C ASP A 362 -25.92 12.38 7.12
N ALA A 363 -25.90 11.57 6.05
CA ALA A 363 -25.09 10.36 6.01
C ALA A 363 -23.59 10.66 6.09
N ILE A 364 -23.10 11.71 5.42
CA ILE A 364 -21.71 12.15 5.51
C ILE A 364 -21.38 12.56 6.95
N ALA A 365 -22.26 13.32 7.61
CA ALA A 365 -22.06 13.76 8.98
C ALA A 365 -22.05 12.57 9.96
N GLU A 366 -23.00 11.64 9.83
CA GLU A 366 -23.08 10.41 10.63
C GLU A 366 -21.78 9.60 10.52
N VAL A 367 -21.30 9.36 9.29
CA VAL A 367 -20.10 8.56 9.04
C VAL A 367 -18.83 9.25 9.54
N ALA A 368 -18.70 10.56 9.33
CA ALA A 368 -17.56 11.32 9.81
C ALA A 368 -17.45 11.32 11.35
N ASN A 369 -18.59 11.40 12.05
CA ASN A 369 -18.65 11.43 13.52
C ASN A 369 -18.42 10.04 14.14
N SER A 370 -18.90 8.98 13.51
CA SER A 370 -18.77 7.60 14.00
C SER A 370 -17.42 6.93 13.66
N ALA A 371 -16.59 7.56 12.81
CA ALA A 371 -15.31 6.99 12.40
C ALA A 371 -14.37 6.71 13.60
N ARG A 372 -13.88 5.47 13.67
CA ARG A 372 -12.96 4.97 14.69
C ARG A 372 -11.52 5.22 14.27
N MET A 373 -10.66 5.57 15.22
CA MET A 373 -9.24 5.79 14.99
C MET A 373 -8.41 4.76 15.77
N VAL A 374 -7.45 4.14 15.09
CA VAL A 374 -6.52 3.14 15.65
C VAL A 374 -5.11 3.53 15.29
N LYS A 375 -4.14 3.40 16.20
CA LYS A 375 -2.73 3.66 15.85
C LYS A 375 -2.08 2.43 15.25
N LYS A 376 -1.05 2.62 14.41
CA LYS A 376 -0.25 1.54 13.78
C LYS A 376 0.18 0.47 14.78
N ARG A 377 0.66 0.87 15.96
CA ARG A 377 1.11 -0.06 17.02
C ARG A 377 -0.02 -0.89 17.65
N GLU A 378 -1.25 -0.41 17.59
CA GLU A 378 -2.46 -1.05 18.12
C GLU A 378 -3.19 -1.86 17.03
N LEU A 379 -2.72 -1.79 15.77
CA LEU A 379 -3.43 -2.35 14.62
C LEU A 379 -3.56 -3.87 14.69
N GLU A 380 -2.54 -4.55 15.22
CA GLU A 380 -2.58 -6.01 15.37
C GLU A 380 -3.63 -6.45 16.40
N GLU A 381 -3.71 -5.75 17.53
CA GLU A 381 -4.74 -6.00 18.55
C GLU A 381 -6.14 -5.71 18.00
N PHE A 382 -6.29 -4.60 17.26
CA PHE A 382 -7.54 -4.28 16.60
C PHE A 382 -7.97 -5.37 15.62
N VAL A 383 -7.06 -5.87 14.77
CA VAL A 383 -7.34 -6.98 13.86
C VAL A 383 -7.76 -8.25 14.62
N LYS A 384 -7.08 -8.59 15.72
CA LYS A 384 -7.45 -9.75 16.57
C LYS A 384 -8.81 -9.59 17.23
N SER A 385 -9.24 -8.35 17.51
CA SER A 385 -10.57 -8.08 18.07
C SER A 385 -11.72 -8.27 17.07
N LEU A 386 -11.41 -8.29 15.76
CA LEU A 386 -12.41 -8.53 14.72
C LEU A 386 -12.70 -10.03 14.63
N SER A 387 -13.96 -10.40 14.85
CA SER A 387 -14.43 -11.78 14.72
C SER A 387 -15.30 -11.93 13.48
N PRO A 388 -14.73 -12.30 12.32
CA PRO A 388 -15.54 -12.55 11.13
C PRO A 388 -16.40 -13.81 11.37
N PRO A 389 -17.67 -13.84 10.94
CA PRO A 389 -18.45 -15.06 11.02
C PRO A 389 -17.81 -16.15 10.15
N ARG A 390 -17.63 -17.35 10.71
CA ARG A 390 -17.14 -18.52 9.97
C ARG A 390 -18.24 -19.07 9.07
N ASP A 391 -17.86 -19.77 8.00
CA ASP A 391 -18.80 -20.51 7.15
C ASP A 391 -19.91 -19.64 6.56
N LEU A 392 -19.57 -18.39 6.21
CA LEU A 392 -20.50 -17.46 5.54
C LEU A 392 -20.77 -17.89 4.09
N GLU A 393 -19.79 -18.51 3.43
CA GLU A 393 -19.92 -18.92 2.04
C GLU A 393 -20.21 -20.41 1.92
N ILE A 394 -21.15 -20.75 1.03
CA ILE A 394 -21.52 -22.12 0.68
C ILE A 394 -21.48 -22.31 -0.84
N ASP A 395 -21.26 -23.54 -1.28
CA ASP A 395 -21.17 -23.88 -2.71
C ASP A 395 -22.53 -24.26 -3.31
N ALA A 396 -23.49 -24.67 -2.48
CA ALA A 396 -24.86 -24.97 -2.89
C ALA A 396 -25.85 -24.57 -1.78
N PRO A 397 -27.05 -24.07 -2.13
CA PRO A 397 -28.09 -23.78 -1.14
C PRO A 397 -28.65 -25.09 -0.53
N PRO A 398 -28.96 -25.14 0.78
CA PRO A 398 -29.77 -26.21 1.37
C PRO A 398 -31.15 -26.30 0.69
N SER A 399 -31.74 -27.49 0.66
CA SER A 399 -33.02 -27.74 -0.04
C SER A 399 -34.22 -26.97 0.53
N ASP A 400 -34.16 -26.56 1.79
CA ASP A 400 -35.19 -25.78 2.49
C ASP A 400 -34.86 -24.28 2.57
N ALA A 401 -33.77 -23.84 1.95
CA ALA A 401 -33.33 -22.46 2.06
C ALA A 401 -34.11 -21.51 1.14
N VAL A 402 -34.34 -20.29 1.63
CA VAL A 402 -34.83 -19.19 0.81
C VAL A 402 -33.64 -18.61 0.04
N VAL A 403 -33.58 -18.86 -1.26
CA VAL A 403 -32.57 -18.29 -2.14
C VAL A 403 -32.98 -16.89 -2.55
N VAL A 404 -32.07 -15.92 -2.40
CA VAL A 404 -32.32 -14.50 -2.62
C VAL A 404 -31.30 -13.90 -3.60
N ASP A 405 -31.82 -13.34 -4.69
CA ASP A 405 -31.03 -12.61 -5.70
C ASP A 405 -30.97 -11.13 -5.35
N LEU A 406 -29.76 -10.60 -5.15
CA LEU A 406 -29.50 -9.18 -4.86
C LEU A 406 -29.15 -8.35 -6.10
N ARG A 407 -29.28 -8.92 -7.30
CA ARG A 407 -29.03 -8.23 -8.57
C ARG A 407 -30.24 -7.39 -9.00
N ASP A 408 -30.01 -6.54 -10.00
CA ASP A 408 -31.08 -5.73 -10.57
C ASP A 408 -32.13 -6.57 -11.31
N GLU A 409 -33.28 -5.94 -11.56
CA GLU A 409 -34.43 -6.57 -12.20
C GLU A 409 -34.11 -7.13 -13.60
N GLU A 410 -33.24 -6.45 -14.36
CA GLU A 410 -32.85 -6.88 -15.70
C GLU A 410 -32.05 -8.18 -15.63
N ALA A 411 -31.05 -8.26 -14.74
CA ALA A 411 -30.26 -9.46 -14.54
C ALA A 411 -31.08 -10.64 -14.01
N TYR A 412 -31.99 -10.39 -13.05
CA TYR A 412 -32.89 -11.41 -12.52
C TYR A 412 -33.83 -11.96 -13.60
N ARG A 413 -34.44 -11.10 -14.43
CA ARG A 413 -35.30 -11.53 -15.54
C ARG A 413 -34.52 -12.27 -16.63
N GLY A 414 -33.26 -11.90 -16.85
CA GLY A 414 -32.39 -12.60 -17.80
C GLY A 414 -32.10 -14.04 -17.38
N TRP A 415 -31.70 -14.24 -16.13
CA TRP A 415 -31.52 -15.57 -15.53
C TRP A 415 -31.43 -15.46 -14.00
N HIS A 416 -32.04 -16.38 -13.28
CA HIS A 416 -31.89 -16.54 -11.83
C HIS A 416 -31.96 -18.03 -11.45
N LEU A 417 -31.50 -18.38 -10.24
CA LEU A 417 -31.64 -19.74 -9.73
C LEU A 417 -33.13 -20.11 -9.59
N PRO A 418 -33.54 -21.34 -9.93
CA PRO A 418 -34.93 -21.78 -9.76
C PRO A 418 -35.45 -21.52 -8.34
N GLY A 419 -36.63 -20.88 -8.26
CA GLY A 419 -37.26 -20.53 -6.98
C GLY A 419 -36.64 -19.34 -6.23
N ALA A 420 -35.59 -18.70 -6.75
CA ALA A 420 -34.98 -17.54 -6.11
C ALA A 420 -35.90 -16.32 -6.11
N ILE A 421 -35.92 -15.59 -4.99
CA ILE A 421 -36.67 -14.34 -4.83
C ILE A 421 -35.72 -13.16 -5.04
N ARG A 422 -36.09 -12.20 -5.88
CA ARG A 422 -35.32 -10.95 -6.01
C ARG A 422 -35.68 -9.95 -4.91
N THR A 423 -34.67 -9.29 -4.35
CA THR A 423 -34.85 -8.11 -3.49
C THR A 423 -33.68 -7.14 -3.65
N ASP A 424 -33.94 -5.86 -3.44
CA ASP A 424 -32.86 -4.89 -3.27
C ASP A 424 -32.21 -5.04 -1.89
N VAL A 425 -30.91 -4.71 -1.80
CA VAL A 425 -30.14 -4.87 -0.55
C VAL A 425 -30.76 -4.10 0.62
N ASP A 426 -31.36 -2.95 0.34
CA ASP A 426 -31.97 -2.10 1.37
C ASP A 426 -33.29 -2.67 1.90
N ASP A 427 -33.88 -3.63 1.21
CA ASP A 427 -35.15 -4.28 1.54
C ASP A 427 -35.00 -5.70 2.09
N VAL A 428 -33.76 -6.19 2.24
CA VAL A 428 -33.47 -7.54 2.72
C VAL A 428 -34.11 -7.81 4.09
N LEU A 429 -34.00 -6.86 5.04
CA LEU A 429 -34.57 -7.07 6.37
C LEU A 429 -36.11 -7.14 6.31
N THR A 430 -36.73 -6.29 5.47
CA THR A 430 -38.17 -6.33 5.20
C THR A 430 -38.61 -7.66 4.59
N LEU A 431 -37.82 -8.19 3.65
CA LEU A 431 -38.05 -9.50 3.05
C LEU A 431 -38.00 -10.60 4.11
N VAL A 432 -36.97 -10.60 4.97
CA VAL A 432 -36.79 -11.61 6.01
C VAL A 432 -37.91 -11.53 7.05
N ASP A 433 -38.31 -10.33 7.46
CA ASP A 433 -39.41 -10.13 8.40
C ASP A 433 -40.75 -10.63 7.84
N ARG A 434 -40.96 -10.45 6.54
CA ARG A 434 -42.15 -10.96 5.84
C ARG A 434 -42.15 -12.49 5.70
N LEU A 435 -41.00 -13.10 5.44
CA LEU A 435 -40.90 -14.53 5.15
C LEU A 435 -40.67 -15.41 6.39
N GLY A 436 -40.18 -14.84 7.49
CA GLY A 436 -39.92 -15.51 8.77
C GLY A 436 -38.42 -15.55 9.11
N ARG A 437 -38.06 -15.11 10.32
CA ARG A 437 -36.66 -15.02 10.79
C ARG A 437 -36.02 -16.38 11.14
N ASP A 438 -36.83 -17.42 11.28
CA ASP A 438 -36.44 -18.79 11.63
C ASP A 438 -35.88 -19.60 10.44
N LYS A 439 -36.14 -19.12 9.21
CA LYS A 439 -35.69 -19.76 7.97
C LYS A 439 -34.19 -19.56 7.71
N THR A 440 -33.64 -20.44 6.88
CA THR A 440 -32.30 -20.30 6.31
C THR A 440 -32.36 -19.48 5.03
N TYR A 441 -31.55 -18.42 4.93
CA TYR A 441 -31.46 -17.56 3.76
C TYR A 441 -30.12 -17.73 3.05
N VAL A 442 -30.14 -17.78 1.72
CA VAL A 442 -28.93 -17.88 0.88
C VAL A 442 -28.95 -16.78 -0.16
N PHE A 443 -28.00 -15.86 -0.07
CA PHE A 443 -27.91 -14.68 -0.92
C PHE A 443 -26.88 -14.87 -2.02
N TYR A 444 -27.14 -14.29 -3.19
CA TYR A 444 -26.11 -14.13 -4.22
C TYR A 444 -26.20 -12.78 -4.93
N CYS A 445 -25.07 -12.37 -5.51
CA CYS A 445 -24.94 -11.13 -6.28
C CYS A 445 -23.88 -11.33 -7.38
N TYR A 446 -23.58 -10.28 -8.16
CA TYR A 446 -22.64 -10.36 -9.30
C TYR A 446 -21.23 -10.85 -8.97
N SER A 447 -20.70 -10.48 -7.80
CA SER A 447 -19.28 -10.67 -7.43
C SER A 447 -19.06 -11.20 -6.00
N GLY A 448 -20.14 -11.49 -5.27
CA GLY A 448 -20.11 -12.04 -3.91
C GLY A 448 -19.93 -11.06 -2.78
N GLY A 449 -19.33 -9.91 -3.04
CA GLY A 449 -19.01 -8.94 -1.98
C GLY A 449 -20.27 -8.50 -1.22
N LEU A 450 -21.34 -8.18 -1.96
CA LEU A 450 -22.61 -7.73 -1.38
C LEU A 450 -23.34 -8.84 -0.63
N SER A 451 -23.40 -10.05 -1.19
CA SER A 451 -24.10 -11.18 -0.55
C SER A 451 -23.38 -11.64 0.72
N LEU A 452 -22.04 -11.55 0.77
CA LEU A 452 -21.24 -11.77 1.97
C LEU A 452 -21.59 -10.78 3.09
N ASP A 453 -21.64 -9.49 2.77
CA ASP A 453 -21.95 -8.43 3.73
C ASP A 453 -23.39 -8.55 4.28
N VAL A 454 -24.35 -8.87 3.41
CA VAL A 454 -25.74 -9.13 3.80
C VAL A 454 -25.83 -10.34 4.73
N ALA A 455 -25.18 -11.45 4.37
CA ALA A 455 -25.18 -12.66 5.19
C ALA A 455 -24.55 -12.41 6.57
N GLU A 456 -23.42 -11.69 6.62
CA GLU A 456 -22.79 -11.29 7.87
C GLU A 456 -23.72 -10.41 8.72
N SER A 457 -24.34 -9.39 8.12
CA SER A 457 -25.23 -8.46 8.82
C SER A 457 -26.45 -9.14 9.43
N LEU A 458 -27.06 -10.10 8.70
CA LEU A 458 -28.17 -10.89 9.21
C LEU A 458 -27.76 -11.84 10.34
N ARG A 459 -26.57 -12.46 10.24
CA ARG A 459 -26.06 -13.32 11.33
C ARG A 459 -25.78 -12.55 12.62
N LYS A 460 -25.33 -11.30 12.53
CA LYS A 460 -25.13 -10.44 13.72
C LYS A 460 -26.42 -10.20 14.52
N ILE A 461 -27.59 -10.32 13.87
CA ILE A 461 -28.90 -10.20 14.52
C ILE A 461 -29.60 -11.57 14.70
N GLY A 462 -28.85 -12.67 14.60
CA GLY A 462 -29.32 -14.02 14.92
C GLY A 462 -30.04 -14.77 13.79
N ILE A 463 -30.01 -14.28 12.55
CA ILE A 463 -30.67 -14.93 11.41
C ILE A 463 -29.68 -15.87 10.70
N LYS A 464 -30.13 -17.08 10.34
CA LYS A 464 -29.34 -18.05 9.56
C LYS A 464 -29.23 -17.59 8.11
N ALA A 465 -28.12 -16.96 7.75
CA ALA A 465 -27.86 -16.44 6.41
C ALA A 465 -26.51 -16.90 5.85
N TYR A 466 -26.43 -17.13 4.53
CA TYR A 466 -25.22 -17.55 3.83
C TYR A 466 -25.08 -16.79 2.50
N SER A 467 -23.87 -16.69 1.97
CA SER A 467 -23.57 -16.19 0.62
C SER A 467 -23.23 -17.37 -0.29
N LEU A 468 -23.83 -17.44 -1.47
CA LEU A 468 -23.57 -18.50 -2.44
C LEU A 468 -22.37 -18.17 -3.33
N ARG A 469 -21.45 -19.13 -3.52
CA ARG A 469 -20.29 -19.00 -4.42
C ARG A 469 -20.64 -19.33 -5.87
N LEU A 470 -21.33 -18.43 -6.56
CA LEU A 470 -21.72 -18.66 -7.96
C LEU A 470 -20.61 -18.43 -9.00
N TRP A 471 -19.84 -17.34 -8.88
CA TRP A 471 -18.98 -16.82 -9.97
C TRP A 471 -17.46 -16.97 -9.68
N ARG A 472 -17.07 -17.67 -8.61
CA ARG A 472 -15.67 -17.71 -8.11
C ARG A 472 -14.86 -18.94 -8.56
N THR A 473 -15.37 -19.73 -9.49
CA THR A 473 -14.64 -20.85 -10.11
C THR A 473 -14.13 -20.50 -11.51
N SER A 474 -13.03 -19.75 -11.62
CA SER A 474 -12.14 -19.77 -12.80
C SER A 474 -10.78 -19.15 -12.46
N SER A 475 -9.70 -19.85 -12.80
CA SER A 475 -8.32 -19.36 -12.73
C SER A 475 -8.16 -18.02 -13.47
N PRO A 476 -7.20 -17.15 -13.09
CA PRO A 476 -7.11 -15.75 -13.54
C PRO A 476 -6.77 -15.53 -15.03
N ASN A 477 -6.87 -16.54 -15.89
CA ASN A 477 -6.42 -16.50 -17.29
C ASN A 477 -7.48 -16.86 -18.34
N GLN A 478 -8.78 -16.85 -18.02
CA GLN A 478 -9.82 -17.01 -19.03
C GLN A 478 -10.75 -15.80 -19.07
N THR A 479 -10.82 -15.21 -20.26
CA THR A 479 -11.80 -14.20 -20.68
C THR A 479 -13.21 -14.58 -20.26
N ARG A 480 -13.91 -13.64 -19.60
CA ARG A 480 -15.29 -13.79 -19.13
C ARG A 480 -16.24 -13.87 -20.33
N ASP A 481 -16.54 -15.09 -20.78
CA ASP A 481 -17.70 -15.34 -21.64
C ASP A 481 -18.88 -15.80 -20.78
N SER A 482 -20.00 -15.09 -20.88
CA SER A 482 -21.17 -15.21 -20.01
C SER A 482 -22.06 -16.43 -20.28
N THR A 483 -21.67 -17.30 -21.21
CA THR A 483 -22.50 -18.39 -21.74
C THR A 483 -22.13 -19.79 -21.23
N SER A 484 -20.99 -19.98 -20.54
CA SER A 484 -20.50 -21.33 -20.17
C SER A 484 -20.77 -21.77 -18.72
N GLN A 485 -21.34 -20.91 -17.87
CA GLN A 485 -21.59 -21.24 -16.45
C GLN A 485 -23.05 -21.59 -16.12
N THR A 486 -23.98 -21.37 -17.06
CA THR A 486 -25.41 -21.73 -16.90
C THR A 486 -25.64 -23.24 -16.80
N ASP A 487 -24.75 -24.06 -17.37
CA ASP A 487 -24.94 -25.52 -17.47
C ASP A 487 -24.71 -26.28 -16.16
N LYS A 488 -24.20 -25.63 -15.09
CA LYS A 488 -23.96 -26.28 -13.79
C LYS A 488 -25.15 -26.27 -12.83
N TYR A 489 -26.18 -25.47 -13.11
CA TYR A 489 -27.33 -25.26 -12.20
C TYR A 489 -28.67 -25.49 -12.89
N THR A 490 -28.68 -26.05 -14.09
CA THR A 490 -29.88 -26.44 -14.85
C THR A 490 -30.58 -27.69 -14.32
N ASP A 491 -29.92 -28.47 -13.43
CA ASP A 491 -30.44 -29.69 -12.82
C ASP A 491 -30.77 -29.55 -11.30
N LEU A 492 -30.96 -28.33 -10.79
CA LEU A 492 -31.36 -28.04 -9.39
C LEU A 492 -32.78 -27.51 -9.25
#